data_AF-A0A8G1XF97-F1
#
_entry.id   AF-A0A8G1XF97-F1
#
_cell.length_a   1.000
_cell.length_b   1.000
_cell.length_c   1.000
_cell.angle_alpha   90.00
_cell.angle_beta   90.00
_cell.angle_gamma   90.00
#
_symmetry.space_group_name_H-M   'P 1'
#
loop_
_entity.id
_entity.type
_entity.pdbx_description
1 polymer ?
#
loop_
_entity_poly.entity_id
_entity_poly.type
_entity_poly.pdbx_seq_one_letter_code
_entity_poly.pdbx_strand_id
1 'polypeptide(L)'
;MNRIARPRLTALAVATALASAILATAPAVHAEGTDLSDPAAVTLLADYSCGSVSGSDNAIATRLSAALTGSLNNYLTAYRVSCARAIINAVQARGLSHRAAVIAVTTSIVETTLRNIPGGDLDSVGLFQQRDSWGSFDQRMDPTWSTNAFLSQMLKVSNWQTRPVGDVCQAVQISAYPTRYQEQAQDAEQIVNAVLADTTTGDEPVAGNWDAGNGSPAGNVGVFRPSTGQFHLRMDDGSLKILDWGQAGDIPVSANWDGAGPDNVGVFRPSTGQFHLRMDDGSLKILDWGQAGDLPVAGNWDAGNGSPAGNVGVFRPSTGQFHLRMDDGSLKILDWGQAGDIPVSGNWDGAGPDNVGVFRPSTGQFHLRMDDGSLKILDWGQAGDLPVSANFDGGNGTPAGNIGIWRPSTGQFHLRNDDGSLTVLDWGQPR
;
A
#
# COMPACT_ATOMS: atom_id res chain seq x y z
N MET A 1 -74.48 -80.61 11.23
CA MET A 1 -75.66 -80.60 10.34
C MET A 1 -75.94 -79.17 9.90
N ASN A 2 -76.48 -79.02 8.69
CA ASN A 2 -77.06 -77.81 8.07
C ASN A 2 -76.15 -76.60 7.70
N ARG A 3 -76.44 -76.07 6.50
CA ARG A 3 -75.91 -74.88 5.83
C ARG A 3 -76.96 -73.74 5.84
N ILE A 4 -76.64 -72.62 5.16
CA ILE A 4 -77.55 -71.54 4.66
C ILE A 4 -77.80 -70.42 5.72
N ALA A 5 -77.74 -69.10 5.47
CA ALA A 5 -77.60 -68.27 4.23
C ALA A 5 -76.77 -66.97 4.44
N ARG A 6 -76.56 -66.21 3.34
CA ARG A 6 -75.82 -64.92 3.21
C ARG A 6 -76.61 -63.72 3.78
N PRO A 7 -75.94 -62.59 4.14
CA PRO A 7 -75.70 -61.45 3.21
C PRO A 7 -74.28 -60.83 3.40
N ARG A 8 -73.76 -59.78 2.71
CA ARG A 8 -74.12 -58.97 1.51
C ARG A 8 -72.78 -58.46 0.84
N LEU A 9 -72.83 -57.48 -0.08
CA LEU A 9 -71.65 -56.75 -0.61
C LEU A 9 -71.50 -55.35 0.01
N THR A 10 -70.28 -54.80 0.02
CA THR A 10 -69.99 -53.39 -0.32
C THR A 10 -68.53 -53.26 -0.77
N ALA A 11 -68.21 -52.30 -1.63
CA ALA A 11 -66.92 -52.20 -2.32
C ALA A 11 -66.41 -50.74 -2.39
N LEU A 12 -65.08 -50.57 -2.38
CA LEU A 12 -64.31 -49.44 -2.94
C LEU A 12 -62.82 -49.87 -2.91
N ALA A 13 -62.22 -50.32 -4.01
CA ALA A 13 -61.62 -49.53 -5.10
C ALA A 13 -60.26 -48.90 -4.73
N VAL A 14 -59.18 -49.47 -5.28
CA VAL A 14 -57.86 -48.84 -5.39
C VAL A 14 -57.37 -49.08 -6.82
N ALA A 15 -57.04 -48.00 -7.54
CA ALA A 15 -56.52 -48.07 -8.89
C ALA A 15 -54.99 -48.25 -8.87
N THR A 16 -54.47 -49.12 -9.73
CA THR A 16 -53.03 -49.28 -9.98
C THR A 16 -52.67 -48.72 -11.36
N ALA A 17 -51.63 -47.90 -11.42
CA ALA A 17 -51.05 -47.42 -12.67
C ALA A 17 -49.61 -47.97 -12.80
N LEU A 18 -49.36 -48.66 -13.91
CA LEU A 18 -48.02 -49.12 -14.32
C LEU A 18 -47.37 -48.04 -15.19
N ALA A 19 -46.09 -47.75 -14.92
CA ALA A 19 -45.25 -46.94 -15.80
C ALA A 19 -43.91 -47.65 -16.01
N SER A 20 -43.60 -47.98 -17.27
CA SER A 20 -42.35 -48.64 -17.66
C SER A 20 -41.21 -47.62 -17.74
N ALA A 21 -40.05 -47.96 -17.15
CA ALA A 21 -38.86 -47.13 -17.25
C ALA A 21 -38.17 -47.30 -18.62
N ILE A 22 -37.92 -46.19 -19.32
CA ILE A 22 -37.04 -46.13 -20.48
C ILE A 22 -35.68 -45.64 -20.00
N LEU A 23 -34.65 -46.46 -20.18
CA LEU A 23 -33.28 -46.10 -19.78
C LEU A 23 -32.62 -45.27 -20.90
N ALA A 24 -32.73 -43.94 -20.80
CA ALA A 24 -32.01 -43.03 -21.70
C ALA A 24 -30.56 -42.86 -21.22
N THR A 25 -29.59 -43.33 -22.02
CA THR A 25 -28.18 -43.02 -21.80
C THR A 25 -27.89 -41.58 -22.18
N ALA A 26 -27.87 -40.69 -21.19
CA ALA A 26 -27.40 -39.32 -21.38
C ALA A 26 -25.91 -39.34 -21.79
N PRO A 27 -25.48 -38.59 -22.81
CA PRO A 27 -24.07 -38.40 -23.07
C PRO A 27 -23.46 -37.63 -21.89
N ALA A 28 -22.30 -38.08 -21.42
CA ALA A 28 -21.51 -37.32 -20.47
C ALA A 28 -20.95 -36.08 -21.18
N VAL A 29 -21.68 -34.97 -21.08
CA VAL A 29 -21.13 -33.65 -21.42
C VAL A 29 -20.08 -33.35 -20.35
N HIS A 30 -18.81 -33.46 -20.72
CA HIS A 30 -17.76 -32.84 -19.94
C HIS A 30 -18.05 -31.34 -19.90
N ALA A 31 -18.35 -30.81 -18.71
CA ALA A 31 -18.33 -29.37 -18.52
C ALA A 31 -16.89 -28.92 -18.72
N GLU A 32 -16.64 -28.13 -19.76
CA GLU A 32 -15.38 -27.40 -19.88
C GLU A 32 -15.26 -26.51 -18.63
N GLY A 33 -14.12 -26.59 -17.95
CA GLY A 33 -13.91 -25.86 -16.70
C GLY A 33 -14.05 -24.36 -16.93
N THR A 34 -14.73 -23.66 -16.02
CA THR A 34 -14.86 -22.20 -16.08
C THR A 34 -13.49 -21.56 -16.16
N ASP A 35 -13.26 -20.70 -17.15
CA ASP A 35 -12.00 -19.97 -17.28
C ASP A 35 -11.89 -18.93 -16.15
N LEU A 36 -11.18 -19.28 -15.08
CA LEU A 36 -11.03 -18.44 -13.89
C LEU A 36 -10.13 -17.22 -14.11
N SER A 37 -9.55 -17.06 -15.30
CA SER A 37 -8.76 -15.88 -15.68
C SER A 37 -9.60 -14.73 -16.27
N ASP A 38 -10.87 -14.98 -16.61
CA ASP A 38 -11.83 -13.98 -17.06
C ASP A 38 -12.70 -13.49 -15.87
N PRO A 39 -12.58 -12.22 -15.42
CA PRO A 39 -13.31 -11.73 -14.27
C PRO A 39 -14.82 -11.62 -14.49
N ALA A 40 -15.31 -11.65 -15.74
CA ALA A 40 -16.73 -11.78 -16.03
C ALA A 40 -17.22 -13.21 -15.75
N ALA A 41 -16.42 -14.24 -16.07
CA ALA A 41 -16.76 -15.64 -15.86
C ALA A 41 -16.77 -16.05 -14.37
N VAL A 42 -15.91 -15.45 -13.53
CA VAL A 42 -15.83 -15.79 -12.09
C VAL A 42 -16.99 -15.20 -11.25
N THR A 43 -17.92 -14.45 -11.83
CA THR A 43 -18.99 -13.71 -11.11
C THR A 43 -19.96 -14.57 -10.27
N LEU A 44 -19.94 -15.89 -10.42
CA LEU A 44 -20.81 -16.83 -9.70
C LEU A 44 -20.20 -17.45 -8.43
N LEU A 45 -18.89 -17.33 -8.21
CA LEU A 45 -18.21 -17.89 -7.03
C LEU A 45 -18.14 -16.88 -5.88
N ALA A 46 -18.32 -17.36 -4.65
CA ALA A 46 -18.22 -16.55 -3.44
C ALA A 46 -16.75 -16.24 -3.09
N ASP A 47 -16.48 -14.98 -2.75
CA ASP A 47 -15.18 -14.54 -2.25
C ASP A 47 -14.94 -14.99 -0.82
N TYR A 48 -13.77 -15.57 -0.57
CA TYR A 48 -13.24 -15.82 0.77
C TYR A 48 -12.30 -14.70 1.19
N SER A 49 -12.16 -14.47 2.49
CA SER A 49 -11.37 -13.37 3.01
C SER A 49 -9.89 -13.45 2.58
N CYS A 50 -9.33 -12.30 2.23
CA CYS A 50 -7.90 -12.07 2.11
C CYS A 50 -7.36 -11.26 3.31
N GLY A 51 -8.10 -11.25 4.42
CA GLY A 51 -8.03 -10.21 5.45
C GLY A 51 -9.05 -9.10 5.19
N SER A 52 -9.16 -8.16 6.12
CA SER A 52 -10.06 -7.01 6.03
C SER A 52 -9.69 -6.09 4.87
N VAL A 53 -10.70 -5.64 4.12
CA VAL A 53 -10.57 -4.57 3.12
C VAL A 53 -10.43 -3.24 3.84
N SER A 54 -9.41 -2.46 3.46
CA SER A 54 -9.09 -1.14 3.99
C SER A 54 -9.55 -0.02 3.06
N GLY A 55 -9.54 1.22 3.57
CA GLY A 55 -9.81 2.41 2.75
C GLY A 55 -8.81 2.61 1.61
N SER A 56 -7.58 2.07 1.72
CA SER A 56 -6.57 2.21 0.68
C SER A 56 -6.56 1.09 -0.34
N ASP A 57 -6.98 -0.12 0.04
CA ASP A 57 -7.33 -1.12 -0.96
C ASP A 57 -8.38 -0.55 -1.94
N ASN A 58 -9.31 0.26 -1.42
CA ASN A 58 -10.26 1.02 -2.22
C ASN A 58 -9.62 2.18 -3.01
N ALA A 59 -8.72 2.97 -2.42
CA ALA A 59 -8.03 4.06 -3.12
C ALA A 59 -7.15 3.56 -4.29
N ILE A 60 -6.39 2.48 -4.06
CA ILE A 60 -5.59 1.79 -5.07
C ILE A 60 -6.49 1.22 -6.17
N ALA A 61 -7.60 0.57 -5.81
CA ALA A 61 -8.56 0.06 -6.79
C ALA A 61 -9.13 1.21 -7.65
N THR A 62 -9.59 2.30 -7.03
CA THR A 62 -10.11 3.48 -7.75
C THR A 62 -9.06 4.09 -8.68
N ARG A 63 -7.79 4.19 -8.25
CA ARG A 63 -6.69 4.74 -9.05
C ARG A 63 -6.33 3.86 -10.25
N LEU A 64 -6.22 2.55 -10.04
CA LEU A 64 -5.64 1.65 -11.04
C LEU A 64 -6.68 0.98 -11.96
N SER A 65 -7.93 0.79 -11.54
CA SER A 65 -8.87 -0.12 -12.25
C SER A 65 -8.99 0.17 -13.75
N ALA A 66 -9.13 1.44 -14.16
CA ALA A 66 -9.21 1.84 -15.57
C ALA A 66 -7.84 2.08 -16.27
N ALA A 67 -6.72 1.97 -15.53
CA ALA A 67 -5.35 2.13 -16.04
C ALA A 67 -4.65 0.79 -16.31
N LEU A 68 -5.17 -0.30 -15.75
CA LEU A 68 -4.75 -1.67 -16.05
C LEU A 68 -5.10 -2.05 -17.51
N THR A 69 -4.35 -2.99 -18.08
CA THR A 69 -4.39 -3.31 -19.51
C THR A 69 -4.75 -4.76 -19.83
N GLY A 70 -4.53 -5.66 -18.88
CA GLY A 70 -4.88 -7.07 -18.90
C GLY A 70 -6.29 -7.34 -18.34
N SER A 71 -6.47 -8.51 -17.72
CA SER A 71 -7.81 -8.99 -17.34
C SER A 71 -8.47 -8.14 -16.26
N LEU A 72 -7.69 -7.48 -15.40
CA LEU A 72 -8.20 -6.62 -14.32
C LEU A 72 -8.61 -5.20 -14.75
N ASN A 73 -8.50 -4.85 -16.03
CA ASN A 73 -8.99 -3.56 -16.56
C ASN A 73 -10.50 -3.40 -16.32
N ASN A 74 -10.88 -2.37 -15.55
CA ASN A 74 -12.22 -2.10 -15.00
C ASN A 74 -12.78 -3.17 -14.04
N TYR A 75 -11.96 -4.16 -13.64
CA TYR A 75 -12.33 -5.22 -12.72
C TYR A 75 -11.54 -5.23 -11.41
N LEU A 76 -10.48 -4.41 -11.27
CA LEU A 76 -9.80 -4.26 -9.98
C LEU A 76 -10.75 -3.64 -8.94
N THR A 77 -10.97 -4.35 -7.84
CA THR A 77 -11.80 -3.94 -6.70
C THR A 77 -10.97 -3.89 -5.42
N ALA A 78 -11.47 -3.20 -4.39
CA ALA A 78 -10.82 -3.16 -3.07
C ALA A 78 -10.58 -4.56 -2.47
N TYR A 79 -11.46 -5.52 -2.74
CA TYR A 79 -11.25 -6.92 -2.36
C TYR A 79 -10.05 -7.55 -3.10
N ARG A 80 -9.94 -7.37 -4.43
CA ARG A 80 -8.80 -7.87 -5.20
C ARG A 80 -7.48 -7.23 -4.75
N VAL A 81 -7.49 -5.94 -4.38
CA VAL A 81 -6.31 -5.28 -3.82
C VAL A 81 -5.94 -5.85 -2.44
N SER A 82 -6.90 -6.15 -1.56
CA SER A 82 -6.57 -6.78 -0.27
C SER A 82 -5.98 -8.19 -0.45
N CYS A 83 -6.38 -8.92 -1.49
CA CYS A 83 -5.74 -10.17 -1.91
C CYS A 83 -4.31 -9.97 -2.43
N ALA A 84 -4.04 -8.96 -3.26
CA ALA A 84 -2.65 -8.60 -3.61
C ALA A 84 -1.81 -8.25 -2.37
N ARG A 85 -2.36 -7.45 -1.45
CA ARG A 85 -1.69 -7.08 -0.20
C ARG A 85 -1.37 -8.29 0.67
N ALA A 86 -2.27 -9.27 0.79
CA ALA A 86 -1.98 -10.52 1.50
C ALA A 86 -0.80 -11.30 0.88
N ILE A 87 -0.74 -11.38 -0.46
CA ILE A 87 0.38 -11.99 -1.19
C ILE A 87 1.69 -11.23 -0.91
N ILE A 88 1.66 -9.90 -1.03
CA ILE A 88 2.82 -9.01 -0.85
C ILE A 88 3.37 -9.11 0.58
N ASN A 89 2.51 -9.08 1.60
CA ASN A 89 2.90 -9.23 2.99
C ASN A 89 3.60 -10.57 3.25
N ALA A 90 3.11 -11.67 2.66
CA ALA A 90 3.75 -12.98 2.77
C ALA A 90 5.13 -13.04 2.05
N VAL A 91 5.30 -12.32 0.94
CA VAL A 91 6.60 -12.16 0.26
C VAL A 91 7.59 -11.38 1.13
N GLN A 92 7.16 -10.26 1.71
CA GLN A 92 7.98 -9.43 2.61
C GLN A 92 8.36 -10.20 3.89
N ALA A 93 7.43 -10.95 4.49
CA ALA A 93 7.69 -11.79 5.65
C ALA A 93 8.74 -12.90 5.40
N ARG A 94 8.99 -13.25 4.12
CA ARG A 94 10.07 -14.15 3.70
C ARG A 94 11.37 -13.45 3.31
N GLY A 95 11.45 -12.13 3.44
CA GLY A 95 12.61 -11.33 3.01
C GLY A 95 12.86 -11.38 1.50
N LEU A 96 11.83 -11.66 0.69
CA LEU A 96 11.96 -11.79 -0.75
C LEU A 96 11.76 -10.45 -1.47
N SER A 97 12.49 -10.27 -2.57
CA SER A 97 12.48 -9.05 -3.38
C SER A 97 11.11 -8.69 -3.95
N HIS A 98 10.89 -7.40 -4.24
CA HIS A 98 9.77 -6.88 -5.06
C HIS A 98 9.39 -7.78 -6.24
N ARG A 99 10.37 -8.27 -7.01
CA ARG A 99 10.14 -9.19 -8.14
C ARG A 99 9.35 -10.45 -7.77
N ALA A 100 9.57 -11.01 -6.58
CA ALA A 100 8.85 -12.19 -6.10
C ALA A 100 7.37 -11.88 -5.85
N ALA A 101 7.05 -10.67 -5.39
CA ALA A 101 5.68 -10.18 -5.29
C ALA A 101 5.05 -10.01 -6.67
N VAL A 102 5.75 -9.44 -7.65
CA VAL A 102 5.27 -9.34 -9.03
C VAL A 102 4.96 -10.73 -9.60
N ILE A 103 5.84 -11.72 -9.44
CA ILE A 103 5.63 -13.11 -9.89
C ILE A 103 4.39 -13.74 -9.22
N ALA A 104 4.26 -13.62 -7.89
CA ALA A 104 3.15 -14.20 -7.15
C ALA A 104 1.80 -13.54 -7.50
N VAL A 105 1.75 -12.21 -7.57
CA VAL A 105 0.55 -11.46 -7.98
C VAL A 105 0.19 -11.76 -9.44
N THR A 106 1.16 -11.79 -10.36
CA THR A 106 0.95 -12.19 -11.77
C THR A 106 0.29 -13.57 -11.87
N THR A 107 0.76 -14.53 -11.06
CA THR A 107 0.18 -15.87 -11.02
C THR A 107 -1.28 -15.79 -10.56
N SER A 108 -1.57 -15.16 -9.43
CA SER A 108 -2.93 -15.09 -8.90
C SER A 108 -3.93 -14.32 -9.80
N ILE A 109 -3.47 -13.33 -10.58
CA ILE A 109 -4.31 -12.69 -11.60
C ILE A 109 -4.77 -13.70 -12.65
N VAL A 110 -3.87 -14.58 -13.13
CA VAL A 110 -4.23 -15.61 -14.12
C VAL A 110 -5.07 -16.73 -13.51
N GLU A 111 -4.76 -17.19 -12.30
CA GLU A 111 -5.46 -18.33 -11.71
C GLU A 111 -6.89 -18.00 -11.26
N THR A 112 -7.17 -16.78 -10.79
CA THR A 112 -8.46 -16.45 -10.15
C THR A 112 -8.98 -15.03 -10.40
N THR A 113 -8.30 -14.23 -11.22
CA THR A 113 -8.45 -12.76 -11.25
C THR A 113 -8.20 -12.11 -9.89
N LEU A 114 -7.19 -12.61 -9.17
CA LEU A 114 -6.74 -12.08 -7.88
C LEU A 114 -7.81 -12.19 -6.77
N ARG A 115 -8.49 -13.35 -6.72
CA ARG A 115 -9.57 -13.67 -5.78
C ARG A 115 -9.26 -14.95 -5.00
N ASN A 116 -9.59 -14.99 -3.72
CA ASN A 116 -9.52 -16.20 -2.91
C ASN A 116 -10.87 -16.94 -3.02
N ILE A 117 -10.94 -18.03 -3.78
CA ILE A 117 -12.19 -18.71 -4.13
C ILE A 117 -12.15 -20.21 -3.76
N PRO A 118 -13.28 -20.79 -3.27
CA PRO A 118 -13.34 -22.14 -2.70
C PRO A 118 -13.45 -23.26 -3.74
N GLY A 119 -13.19 -22.99 -5.01
CA GLY A 119 -13.34 -23.96 -6.10
C GLY A 119 -12.88 -23.43 -7.45
N GLY A 120 -12.81 -24.34 -8.42
CA GLY A 120 -12.33 -24.13 -9.77
C GLY A 120 -12.34 -25.44 -10.55
N ASP A 121 -11.29 -25.71 -11.34
CA ASP A 121 -11.15 -27.02 -11.97
C ASP A 121 -10.83 -28.12 -10.94
N LEU A 122 -11.58 -29.22 -10.99
CA LEU A 122 -11.45 -30.38 -10.11
C LEU A 122 -11.47 -29.99 -8.61
N ASP A 123 -10.39 -30.21 -7.85
CA ASP A 123 -10.26 -29.85 -6.43
C ASP A 123 -9.42 -28.58 -6.18
N SER A 124 -9.14 -27.79 -7.22
CA SER A 124 -8.37 -26.55 -7.16
C SER A 124 -9.08 -25.47 -6.34
N VAL A 125 -8.36 -24.82 -5.41
CA VAL A 125 -8.91 -23.73 -4.58
C VAL A 125 -7.87 -22.65 -4.30
N GLY A 126 -8.34 -21.51 -3.78
CA GLY A 126 -7.50 -20.44 -3.27
C GLY A 126 -6.91 -19.54 -4.37
N LEU A 127 -6.14 -18.55 -3.93
CA LEU A 127 -5.53 -17.49 -4.77
C LEU A 127 -4.70 -18.01 -5.96
N PHE A 128 -4.16 -19.22 -5.84
CA PHE A 128 -3.25 -19.84 -6.81
C PHE A 128 -3.81 -21.11 -7.45
N GLN A 129 -5.11 -21.41 -7.26
CA GLN A 129 -5.76 -22.64 -7.75
C GLN A 129 -4.95 -23.93 -7.46
N GLN A 130 -4.36 -23.99 -6.26
CA GLN A 130 -3.55 -25.14 -5.85
C GLN A 130 -4.45 -26.37 -5.67
N ARG A 131 -3.96 -27.55 -6.07
CA ARG A 131 -4.61 -28.86 -5.87
C ARG A 131 -4.34 -29.43 -4.48
N ASP A 132 -5.11 -30.43 -4.05
CA ASP A 132 -4.96 -31.14 -2.78
C ASP A 132 -3.54 -31.64 -2.49
N SER A 133 -2.81 -32.05 -3.53
CA SER A 133 -1.38 -32.43 -3.50
C SER A 133 -0.44 -31.34 -2.97
N TRP A 134 -0.86 -30.07 -2.95
CA TRP A 134 -0.11 -29.00 -2.30
C TRP A 134 -0.36 -28.95 -0.79
N GLY A 135 -1.60 -29.16 -0.33
CA GLY A 135 -2.01 -29.04 1.07
C GLY A 135 -3.52 -29.21 1.30
N SER A 136 -3.96 -29.13 2.56
CA SER A 136 -5.38 -29.23 2.92
C SER A 136 -6.22 -28.10 2.31
N PHE A 137 -7.55 -28.24 2.31
CA PHE A 137 -8.46 -27.18 1.85
C PHE A 137 -8.22 -25.89 2.64
N ASP A 138 -8.23 -25.95 3.98
CA ASP A 138 -8.03 -24.77 4.84
C ASP A 138 -6.66 -24.10 4.60
N GLN A 139 -5.62 -24.90 4.38
CA GLN A 139 -4.28 -24.42 4.04
C GLN A 139 -4.27 -23.67 2.70
N ARG A 140 -4.89 -24.22 1.66
CA ARG A 140 -4.94 -23.59 0.33
C ARG A 140 -5.86 -22.38 0.27
N MET A 141 -6.87 -22.31 1.15
CA MET A 141 -7.74 -21.15 1.33
C MET A 141 -7.14 -20.07 2.23
N ASP A 142 -6.08 -20.34 2.99
CA ASP A 142 -5.33 -19.31 3.72
C ASP A 142 -4.39 -18.56 2.74
N PRO A 143 -4.52 -17.22 2.61
CA PRO A 143 -3.70 -16.43 1.68
C PRO A 143 -2.20 -16.48 1.99
N THR A 144 -1.82 -16.50 3.26
CA THR A 144 -0.42 -16.48 3.71
C THR A 144 0.22 -17.84 3.45
N TRP A 145 -0.49 -18.92 3.80
CA TRP A 145 -0.03 -20.28 3.61
C TRP A 145 0.08 -20.63 2.12
N SER A 146 -0.94 -20.36 1.32
CA SER A 146 -0.95 -20.67 -0.13
C SER A 146 0.12 -19.89 -0.89
N THR A 147 0.34 -18.61 -0.54
CA THR A 147 1.47 -17.82 -1.06
C THR A 147 2.80 -18.42 -0.65
N ASN A 148 2.97 -18.83 0.61
CA ASN A 148 4.21 -19.46 1.08
C ASN A 148 4.50 -20.80 0.41
N ALA A 149 3.46 -21.59 0.09
CA ALA A 149 3.59 -22.82 -0.68
C ALA A 149 4.04 -22.52 -2.13
N PHE A 150 3.39 -21.57 -2.82
CA PHE A 150 3.77 -21.10 -4.16
C PHE A 150 5.23 -20.62 -4.21
N LEU A 151 5.61 -19.70 -3.31
CA LEU A 151 6.97 -19.15 -3.24
C LEU A 151 8.03 -20.25 -2.99
N SER A 152 7.68 -21.31 -2.26
CA SER A 152 8.58 -22.43 -2.00
C SER A 152 8.85 -23.31 -3.24
N GLN A 153 7.97 -23.30 -4.24
CA GLN A 153 8.24 -23.88 -5.55
C GLN A 153 8.93 -22.87 -6.48
N MET A 154 8.53 -21.60 -6.46
CA MET A 154 9.17 -20.51 -7.22
C MET A 154 10.68 -20.46 -6.99
N LEU A 155 11.14 -20.59 -5.74
CA LEU A 155 12.57 -20.58 -5.39
C LEU A 155 13.37 -21.78 -5.95
N LYS A 156 12.70 -22.85 -6.42
CA LYS A 156 13.35 -23.98 -7.10
C LYS A 156 13.52 -23.74 -8.60
N VAL A 157 12.82 -22.74 -9.17
CA VAL A 157 12.94 -22.39 -10.58
C VAL A 157 14.29 -21.69 -10.81
N SER A 158 15.14 -22.30 -11.62
CA SER A 158 16.44 -21.70 -11.97
C SER A 158 16.25 -20.33 -12.64
N ASN A 159 17.09 -19.37 -12.25
CA ASN A 159 17.10 -18.00 -12.76
C ASN A 159 15.78 -17.23 -12.62
N TRP A 160 14.92 -17.55 -11.62
CA TRP A 160 13.66 -16.82 -11.39
C TRP A 160 13.85 -15.31 -11.19
N GLN A 161 15.02 -14.90 -10.68
CA GLN A 161 15.39 -13.50 -10.49
C GLN A 161 15.57 -12.71 -11.80
N THR A 162 15.79 -13.37 -12.94
CA THR A 162 16.14 -12.70 -14.20
C THR A 162 15.33 -13.15 -15.43
N ARG A 163 14.85 -14.40 -15.46
CA ARG A 163 14.00 -14.89 -16.57
C ARG A 163 12.63 -14.19 -16.60
N PRO A 164 11.92 -14.12 -17.74
CA PRO A 164 10.61 -13.46 -17.85
C PRO A 164 9.63 -13.87 -16.75
N VAL A 165 8.76 -12.96 -16.30
CA VAL A 165 7.85 -13.21 -15.17
C VAL A 165 6.90 -14.37 -15.48
N GLY A 166 6.31 -14.37 -16.68
CA GLY A 166 5.38 -15.44 -17.08
C GLY A 166 6.03 -16.81 -17.16
N ASP A 167 7.29 -16.87 -17.58
CA ASP A 167 8.10 -18.09 -17.58
C ASP A 167 8.30 -18.67 -16.17
N VAL A 168 8.43 -17.82 -15.14
CA VAL A 168 8.52 -18.29 -13.74
C VAL A 168 7.17 -18.83 -13.29
N CYS A 169 6.08 -18.10 -13.55
CA CYS A 169 4.72 -18.50 -13.19
C CYS A 169 4.38 -19.87 -13.79
N GLN A 170 4.62 -20.03 -15.10
CA GLN A 170 4.42 -21.29 -15.81
C GLN A 170 5.32 -22.42 -15.29
N ALA A 171 6.57 -22.13 -14.92
CA ALA A 171 7.47 -23.15 -14.34
C ALA A 171 7.03 -23.64 -12.95
N VAL A 172 6.19 -22.87 -12.24
CA VAL A 172 5.59 -23.29 -10.97
C VAL A 172 4.24 -23.99 -11.16
N GLN A 173 3.36 -23.42 -11.99
CA GLN A 173 1.98 -23.90 -12.15
C GLN A 173 1.79 -25.01 -13.18
N ILE A 174 2.65 -25.05 -14.22
CA ILE A 174 2.58 -26.04 -15.30
C ILE A 174 1.19 -26.03 -15.99
N SER A 175 0.66 -24.83 -16.26
CA SER A 175 -0.64 -24.63 -16.90
C SER A 175 -0.64 -25.04 -18.38
N ALA A 176 -1.83 -25.35 -18.91
CA ALA A 176 -2.06 -25.57 -20.34
C ALA A 176 -1.95 -24.28 -21.18
N TYR A 177 -2.00 -23.10 -20.54
CA TYR A 177 -2.02 -21.78 -21.21
C TYR A 177 -0.82 -20.90 -20.82
N PRO A 178 0.42 -21.30 -21.16
CA PRO A 178 1.65 -20.69 -20.63
C PRO A 178 1.83 -19.20 -20.93
N THR A 179 1.24 -18.69 -22.01
CA THR A 179 1.43 -17.29 -22.44
C THR A 179 0.68 -16.29 -21.56
N ARG A 180 -0.43 -16.70 -20.93
CA ARG A 180 -1.33 -15.80 -20.17
C ARG A 180 -0.63 -15.05 -19.05
N TYR A 181 0.34 -15.67 -18.36
CA TYR A 181 1.05 -15.02 -17.26
C TYR A 181 1.87 -13.80 -17.70
N GLN A 182 2.52 -13.85 -18.86
CA GLN A 182 3.39 -12.74 -19.29
C GLN A 182 2.59 -11.50 -19.69
N GLU A 183 1.33 -11.67 -20.11
CA GLU A 183 0.38 -10.60 -20.42
C GLU A 183 -0.04 -9.83 -19.16
N GLN A 184 -0.16 -10.50 -18.00
CA GLN A 184 -0.59 -9.88 -16.74
C GLN A 184 0.55 -9.28 -15.91
N ALA A 185 1.82 -9.50 -16.31
CA ALA A 185 2.98 -9.12 -15.51
C ALA A 185 3.13 -7.61 -15.27
N GLN A 186 2.78 -6.78 -16.27
CA GLN A 186 2.84 -5.32 -16.16
C GLN A 186 1.76 -4.78 -15.21
N ASP A 187 0.54 -5.33 -15.27
CA ASP A 187 -0.54 -4.97 -14.36
C ASP A 187 -0.26 -5.42 -12.92
N ALA A 188 0.31 -6.61 -12.74
CA ALA A 188 0.80 -7.08 -11.44
C ALA A 188 1.86 -6.16 -10.86
N GLU A 189 2.82 -5.67 -11.68
CA GLU A 189 3.83 -4.72 -11.26
C GLU A 189 3.23 -3.37 -10.84
N GLN A 190 2.22 -2.86 -11.56
CA GLN A 190 1.48 -1.65 -11.15
C GLN A 190 0.77 -1.84 -9.80
N ILE A 191 0.10 -2.97 -9.58
CA ILE A 191 -0.58 -3.29 -8.31
C ILE A 191 0.44 -3.43 -7.17
N VAL A 192 1.54 -4.15 -7.39
CA VAL A 192 2.60 -4.35 -6.39
C VAL A 192 3.26 -3.02 -6.03
N ASN A 193 3.58 -2.17 -7.01
CA ASN A 193 4.10 -0.82 -6.77
C ASN A 193 3.10 0.02 -5.97
N ALA A 194 1.81 -0.03 -6.31
CA ALA A 194 0.77 0.74 -5.65
C ALA A 194 0.54 0.32 -4.19
N VAL A 195 0.65 -0.98 -3.87
CA VAL A 195 0.51 -1.52 -2.50
C VAL A 195 1.80 -1.35 -1.69
N LEU A 196 2.99 -1.43 -2.31
CA LEU A 196 4.25 -1.19 -1.60
C LEU A 196 4.53 0.31 -1.34
N ALA A 197 3.98 1.19 -2.18
CA ALA A 197 3.93 2.63 -1.93
C ALA A 197 2.73 3.05 -1.08
N ASP A 198 1.94 2.10 -0.54
CA ASP A 198 0.76 2.38 0.25
C ASP A 198 1.12 2.69 1.70
N THR A 199 1.04 3.98 2.01
CA THR A 199 1.34 4.58 3.31
C THR A 199 0.27 4.32 4.39
N THR A 200 -0.86 3.72 4.04
CA THR A 200 -2.09 3.85 4.84
C THR A 200 -2.36 2.78 5.90
N THR A 201 -1.67 1.63 5.88
CA THR A 201 -2.00 0.49 6.75
C THR A 201 -1.27 0.51 8.11
N GLY A 202 -0.53 1.58 8.40
CA GLY A 202 -0.03 1.88 9.74
C GLY A 202 0.37 3.34 9.89
N ASP A 203 1.06 3.65 10.98
CA ASP A 203 1.41 5.01 11.40
C ASP A 203 2.44 5.66 10.44
N GLU A 204 2.11 6.74 9.75
CA GLU A 204 3.04 7.50 8.87
C GLU A 204 3.85 8.51 9.68
N PRO A 205 5.17 8.64 9.47
CA PRO A 205 5.98 9.53 10.30
C PRO A 205 5.78 11.00 9.96
N VAL A 206 5.94 11.86 10.96
CA VAL A 206 5.97 13.31 10.84
C VAL A 206 6.97 13.88 11.84
N ALA A 207 7.63 14.99 11.51
CA ALA A 207 8.62 15.64 12.36
C ALA A 207 8.48 17.17 12.27
N GLY A 208 8.79 17.87 13.36
CA GLY A 208 8.61 19.31 13.49
C GLY A 208 8.67 19.72 14.95
N ASN A 209 8.85 21.00 15.24
CA ASN A 209 8.93 21.53 16.59
C ASN A 209 7.56 22.03 17.07
N TRP A 210 6.71 21.14 17.58
CA TRP A 210 5.39 21.53 18.12
C TRP A 210 5.43 22.08 19.55
N ASP A 211 6.63 22.19 20.15
CA ASP A 211 6.86 22.59 21.53
C ASP A 211 7.60 23.94 21.68
N ALA A 212 7.98 24.58 20.56
CA ALA A 212 8.85 25.77 20.48
C ALA A 212 8.51 26.92 21.46
N GLY A 213 7.25 27.03 21.88
CA GLY A 213 6.82 27.96 22.94
C GLY A 213 7.47 27.75 24.31
N ASN A 214 8.17 26.64 24.54
CA ASN A 214 8.96 26.38 25.76
C ASN A 214 10.41 26.93 25.68
N GLY A 215 10.86 27.40 24.51
CA GLY A 215 12.23 27.87 24.27
C GLY A 215 13.22 26.81 23.76
N SER A 216 12.75 25.59 23.48
CA SER A 216 13.50 24.51 22.85
C SER A 216 13.54 24.71 21.32
N PRO A 217 14.73 24.78 20.69
CA PRO A 217 14.85 24.74 19.24
C PRO A 217 14.69 23.31 18.66
N ALA A 218 14.61 22.28 19.52
CA ALA A 218 14.62 20.89 19.09
C ALA A 218 13.32 20.50 18.36
N GLY A 219 13.49 19.79 17.25
CA GLY A 219 12.43 19.14 16.50
C GLY A 219 12.00 17.83 17.17
N ASN A 220 10.69 17.62 17.21
CA ASN A 220 10.06 16.45 17.80
C ASN A 220 9.72 15.39 16.71
N VAL A 221 9.28 14.19 17.14
CA VAL A 221 8.81 13.11 16.26
C VAL A 221 7.38 12.68 16.58
N GLY A 222 6.60 12.38 15.56
CA GLY A 222 5.20 12.01 15.69
C GLY A 222 4.77 11.11 14.56
N VAL A 223 3.54 10.62 14.63
CA VAL A 223 2.96 9.81 13.55
C VAL A 223 1.52 10.20 13.25
N PHE A 224 1.14 10.17 11.98
CA PHE A 224 -0.26 10.20 11.55
C PHE A 224 -0.78 8.77 11.41
N ARG A 225 -1.90 8.45 12.05
CA ARG A 225 -2.57 7.15 11.98
C ARG A 225 -3.71 7.20 10.97
N PRO A 226 -3.56 6.63 9.75
CA PRO A 226 -4.56 6.78 8.70
C PRO A 226 -5.85 6.02 9.00
N SER A 227 -5.80 4.99 9.85
CA SER A 227 -6.98 4.22 10.28
C SER A 227 -7.92 5.00 11.21
N THR A 228 -7.44 6.06 11.88
CA THR A 228 -8.26 6.94 12.73
C THR A 228 -8.29 8.40 12.28
N GLY A 229 -7.40 8.82 11.37
CA GLY A 229 -7.27 10.22 10.95
C GLY A 229 -6.58 11.11 11.99
N GLN A 230 -5.75 10.52 12.86
CA GLN A 230 -5.20 11.18 14.05
C GLN A 230 -3.69 11.36 13.98
N PHE A 231 -3.19 12.53 14.36
CA PHE A 231 -1.78 12.73 14.70
C PHE A 231 -1.51 12.32 16.15
N HIS A 232 -0.43 11.59 16.37
CA HIS A 232 0.12 11.16 17.66
C HIS A 232 1.52 11.76 17.81
N LEU A 233 1.58 12.96 18.35
CA LEU A 233 2.79 13.77 18.48
C LEU A 233 3.48 13.48 19.82
N ARG A 234 4.80 13.23 19.79
CA ARG A 234 5.63 13.09 21.01
C ARG A 234 6.12 14.47 21.43
N MET A 235 5.75 14.92 22.62
CA MET A 235 6.27 16.16 23.18
C MET A 235 7.72 15.96 23.68
N ASP A 236 8.46 17.03 23.96
CA ASP A 236 9.82 17.03 24.51
C ASP A 236 9.93 16.12 25.76
N ASP A 237 9.00 16.26 26.69
CA ASP A 237 8.90 15.48 27.94
C ASP A 237 8.49 14.01 27.73
N GLY A 238 8.25 13.60 26.48
CA GLY A 238 7.82 12.25 26.09
C GLY A 238 6.32 12.01 26.22
N SER A 239 5.53 13.01 26.62
CA SER A 239 4.07 12.89 26.65
C SER A 239 3.46 12.82 25.25
N LEU A 240 2.24 12.29 25.16
CA LEU A 240 1.49 12.11 23.91
C LEU A 240 0.46 13.23 23.75
N LYS A 241 0.54 13.96 22.64
CA LYS A 241 -0.49 14.89 22.17
C LYS A 241 -1.21 14.27 20.96
N ILE A 242 -2.53 14.13 21.06
CA ILE A 242 -3.37 13.63 19.96
C ILE A 242 -4.09 14.80 19.30
N LEU A 243 -4.11 14.84 17.97
CA LEU A 243 -4.93 15.78 17.19
C LEU A 243 -5.77 15.02 16.15
N ASP A 244 -7.08 15.19 16.20
CA ASP A 244 -8.01 14.68 15.18
C ASP A 244 -7.95 15.59 13.94
N TRP A 245 -7.12 15.25 12.95
CA TRP A 245 -6.92 16.08 11.76
C TRP A 245 -6.51 15.25 10.53
N GLY A 246 -7.49 14.89 9.69
CA GLY A 246 -7.26 14.13 8.47
C GLY A 246 -8.20 12.92 8.36
N GLN A 247 -7.95 12.07 7.37
CA GLN A 247 -8.71 10.84 7.13
C GLN A 247 -7.82 9.77 6.46
N ALA A 248 -8.35 8.55 6.30
CA ALA A 248 -7.65 7.49 5.57
C ALA A 248 -7.30 7.92 4.13
N GLY A 249 -6.05 7.68 3.73
CA GLY A 249 -5.53 8.06 2.41
C GLY A 249 -4.91 9.46 2.34
N ASP A 250 -5.01 10.26 3.39
CA ASP A 250 -4.25 11.50 3.53
C ASP A 250 -2.79 11.20 3.90
N ILE A 251 -1.85 12.07 3.49
CA ILE A 251 -0.42 11.98 3.77
C ILE A 251 -0.03 13.16 4.69
N PRO A 252 0.68 12.93 5.81
CA PRO A 252 1.01 14.00 6.75
C PRO A 252 2.04 14.99 6.20
N VAL A 253 1.94 16.24 6.65
CA VAL A 253 2.97 17.28 6.55
C VAL A 253 2.99 18.13 7.82
N SER A 254 4.09 18.85 8.03
CA SER A 254 4.28 19.76 9.15
C SER A 254 5.21 20.90 8.75
N ALA A 255 4.87 22.10 9.22
CA ALA A 255 5.70 23.30 9.30
C ALA A 255 4.88 24.38 10.03
N ASN A 256 5.50 25.50 10.39
CA ASN A 256 4.83 26.67 10.95
C ASN A 256 4.02 27.43 9.87
N TRP A 257 2.74 27.08 9.67
CA TRP A 257 1.89 27.68 8.62
C TRP A 257 1.49 29.13 8.90
N ASP A 258 1.55 29.56 10.16
CA ASP A 258 1.18 30.89 10.65
C ASP A 258 2.36 31.88 10.65
N GLY A 259 3.60 31.40 10.59
CA GLY A 259 4.82 32.19 10.73
C GLY A 259 5.13 32.65 12.17
N ALA A 260 4.51 32.04 13.17
CA ALA A 260 4.75 32.35 14.58
C ALA A 260 4.55 31.11 15.45
N GLY A 261 5.22 31.03 16.59
CA GLY A 261 5.01 29.93 17.53
C GLY A 261 5.54 28.56 17.03
N PRO A 262 4.88 27.44 17.41
CA PRO A 262 5.30 26.09 17.08
C PRO A 262 5.01 25.69 15.62
N ASP A 263 5.61 24.60 15.16
CA ASP A 263 5.20 23.93 13.93
C ASP A 263 3.79 23.35 14.08
N ASN A 264 3.03 23.48 12.99
CA ASN A 264 1.69 22.97 12.87
C ASN A 264 1.66 21.64 12.10
N VAL A 265 0.56 20.89 12.23
CA VAL A 265 0.27 19.73 11.37
C VAL A 265 -0.59 20.13 10.17
N GLY A 266 -0.51 19.34 9.12
CA GLY A 266 -1.41 19.41 7.97
C GLY A 266 -1.41 18.08 7.23
N VAL A 267 -2.28 17.95 6.24
CA VAL A 267 -2.30 16.77 5.38
C VAL A 267 -2.41 17.16 3.92
N PHE A 268 -1.75 16.41 3.04
CA PHE A 268 -2.03 16.38 1.62
C PHE A 268 -3.04 15.28 1.32
N ARG A 269 -4.01 15.57 0.45
CA ARG A 269 -5.08 14.65 0.04
C ARG A 269 -4.89 14.26 -1.43
N PRO A 270 -4.29 13.10 -1.74
CA PRO A 270 -3.99 12.70 -3.11
C PRO A 270 -5.22 12.55 -4.01
N SER A 271 -6.41 12.32 -3.43
CA SER A 271 -7.67 12.20 -4.17
C SER A 271 -8.23 13.54 -4.68
N THR A 272 -7.80 14.67 -4.13
CA THR A 272 -8.20 16.02 -4.59
C THR A 272 -7.02 16.91 -5.00
N GLY A 273 -5.77 16.55 -4.68
CA GLY A 273 -4.59 17.38 -4.92
C GLY A 273 -4.46 18.56 -3.96
N GLN A 274 -5.12 18.48 -2.79
CA GLN A 274 -5.26 19.60 -1.86
C GLN A 274 -4.43 19.41 -0.59
N PHE A 275 -3.86 20.50 -0.08
CA PHE A 275 -3.37 20.57 1.29
C PHE A 275 -4.46 21.08 2.22
N HIS A 276 -4.64 20.41 3.36
CA HIS A 276 -5.54 20.77 4.46
C HIS A 276 -4.70 21.07 5.70
N LEU A 277 -4.31 22.34 5.84
CA LEU A 277 -3.40 22.82 6.89
C LEU A 277 -4.19 23.22 8.13
N ARG A 278 -3.71 22.80 9.32
CA ARG A 278 -4.29 23.19 10.60
C ARG A 278 -3.54 24.41 11.13
N MET A 279 -4.17 25.56 11.23
CA MET A 279 -3.54 26.73 11.84
C MET A 279 -3.44 26.57 13.36
N ASP A 280 -2.70 27.44 14.04
CA ASP A 280 -2.52 27.46 15.51
C ASP A 280 -3.86 27.44 16.26
N ASP A 281 -4.80 28.30 15.84
CA ASP A 281 -6.15 28.40 16.41
C ASP A 281 -7.05 27.18 16.11
N GLY A 282 -6.57 26.23 15.32
CA GLY A 282 -7.29 25.04 14.88
C GLY A 282 -8.19 25.23 13.67
N SER A 283 -8.17 26.41 13.03
CA SER A 283 -8.87 26.65 11.77
C SER A 283 -8.23 25.88 10.61
N LEU A 284 -9.03 25.66 9.56
CA LEU A 284 -8.63 24.95 8.35
C LEU A 284 -8.28 25.94 7.24
N LYS A 285 -7.05 25.83 6.72
CA LYS A 285 -6.60 26.49 5.48
C LYS A 285 -6.44 25.43 4.39
N ILE A 286 -7.16 25.60 3.27
CA ILE A 286 -7.04 24.72 2.10
C ILE A 286 -6.18 25.40 1.04
N LEU A 287 -5.25 24.64 0.44
CA LEU A 287 -4.48 25.07 -0.73
C LEU A 287 -4.60 24.03 -1.85
N ASP A 288 -5.08 24.45 -3.02
CA ASP A 288 -5.09 23.64 -4.24
C ASP A 288 -3.69 23.65 -4.88
N TRP A 289 -2.83 22.69 -4.51
CA TRP A 289 -1.42 22.67 -4.94
C TRP A 289 -0.86 21.24 -5.14
N GLY A 290 -1.42 20.51 -6.10
CA GLY A 290 -0.91 19.19 -6.46
C GLY A 290 -1.85 18.47 -7.43
N GLN A 291 -1.49 17.25 -7.77
CA GLN A 291 -2.32 16.34 -8.56
C GLN A 291 -2.16 14.89 -8.09
N ALA A 292 -2.96 13.98 -8.64
CA ALA A 292 -2.88 12.57 -8.32
C ALA A 292 -1.48 12.00 -8.65
N GLY A 293 -0.88 11.32 -7.67
CA GLY A 293 0.46 10.71 -7.79
C GLY A 293 1.62 11.61 -7.37
N ASP A 294 1.37 12.88 -7.03
CA ASP A 294 2.35 13.74 -6.36
C ASP A 294 2.53 13.31 -4.88
N LEU A 295 3.75 13.50 -4.36
CA LEU A 295 4.09 13.32 -2.95
C LEU A 295 4.31 14.69 -2.29
N PRO A 296 3.77 14.97 -1.10
CA PRO A 296 3.89 16.28 -0.48
C PRO A 296 5.27 16.51 0.13
N VAL A 297 5.64 17.79 0.26
CA VAL A 297 6.80 18.26 1.02
C VAL A 297 6.47 19.62 1.64
N ALA A 298 7.10 19.96 2.76
CA ALA A 298 6.90 21.23 3.46
C ALA A 298 8.23 21.82 3.91
N GLY A 299 8.33 23.14 3.99
CA GLY A 299 9.56 23.86 4.35
C GLY A 299 9.44 25.33 3.99
N ASN A 300 10.28 26.19 4.54
CA ASN A 300 10.29 27.61 4.22
C ASN A 300 11.19 27.87 2.99
N TRP A 301 10.59 27.96 1.80
CA TRP A 301 11.30 28.15 0.54
C TRP A 301 11.72 29.61 0.29
N ASP A 302 11.19 30.55 1.09
CA ASP A 302 11.36 32.01 0.99
C ASP A 302 12.19 32.61 2.16
N ALA A 303 12.78 31.77 3.01
CA ALA A 303 13.42 32.23 4.24
C ALA A 303 14.58 33.22 3.94
N GLY A 304 14.57 34.33 4.67
CA GLY A 304 15.47 35.47 4.42
C GLY A 304 14.79 36.68 3.76
N ASN A 305 13.60 36.53 3.18
CA ASN A 305 12.79 37.67 2.70
C ASN A 305 11.82 38.24 3.76
N GLY A 306 12.03 37.91 5.04
CA GLY A 306 11.24 38.40 6.17
C GLY A 306 9.98 37.59 6.49
N SER A 307 9.72 36.49 5.78
CA SER A 307 8.63 35.55 6.09
C SER A 307 9.13 34.35 6.89
N PRO A 308 8.69 34.19 8.15
CA PRO A 308 8.96 32.99 8.95
C PRO A 308 8.01 31.81 8.64
N ALA A 309 7.01 31.98 7.78
CA ALA A 309 6.01 30.96 7.51
C ALA A 309 6.57 29.80 6.66
N GLY A 310 6.18 28.57 7.02
CA GLY A 310 6.42 27.38 6.24
C GLY A 310 5.49 27.31 5.02
N ASN A 311 6.05 26.82 3.91
CA ASN A 311 5.36 26.67 2.65
C ASN A 311 5.05 25.19 2.36
N VAL A 312 4.18 24.97 1.36
CA VAL A 312 3.91 23.65 0.80
C VAL A 312 4.63 23.47 -0.53
N GLY A 313 4.86 22.22 -0.91
CA GLY A 313 5.33 21.84 -2.23
C GLY A 313 4.98 20.40 -2.51
N VAL A 314 5.21 19.96 -3.75
CA VAL A 314 5.07 18.55 -4.11
C VAL A 314 6.26 18.05 -4.92
N PHE A 315 6.70 16.84 -4.65
CA PHE A 315 7.56 16.08 -5.56
C PHE A 315 6.69 15.26 -6.51
N ARG A 316 7.07 15.22 -7.79
CA ARG A 316 6.35 14.55 -8.86
C ARG A 316 7.17 13.38 -9.40
N PRO A 317 6.94 12.14 -8.93
CA PRO A 317 7.75 10.98 -9.31
C PRO A 317 7.78 10.69 -10.81
N SER A 318 6.75 11.07 -11.56
CA SER A 318 6.66 10.89 -13.02
C SER A 318 7.60 11.80 -13.83
N THR A 319 8.13 12.87 -13.22
CA THR A 319 9.08 13.80 -13.86
C THR A 319 10.39 13.97 -13.09
N GLY A 320 10.46 13.56 -11.81
CA GLY A 320 11.62 13.79 -10.95
C GLY A 320 11.75 15.25 -10.48
N GLN A 321 10.63 15.98 -10.45
CA GLN A 321 10.61 17.43 -10.19
C GLN A 321 9.94 17.78 -8.87
N PHE A 322 10.51 18.75 -8.16
CA PHE A 322 9.84 19.47 -7.09
C PHE A 322 9.08 20.68 -7.66
N HIS A 323 7.84 20.86 -7.23
CA HIS A 323 6.95 21.98 -7.54
C HIS A 323 6.61 22.72 -6.24
N LEU A 324 7.44 23.69 -5.88
CA LEU A 324 7.37 24.43 -4.63
C LEU A 324 6.44 25.64 -4.79
N ARG A 325 5.58 25.86 -3.80
CA ARG A 325 4.69 27.03 -3.73
C ARG A 325 5.37 28.11 -2.91
N MET A 326 5.75 29.22 -3.53
CA MET A 326 6.27 30.37 -2.79
C MET A 326 5.13 31.07 -2.01
N ASP A 327 5.45 31.98 -1.10
CA ASP A 327 4.48 32.72 -0.29
C ASP A 327 3.41 33.42 -1.13
N ASP A 328 3.83 34.13 -2.19
CA ASP A 328 2.97 34.82 -3.14
C ASP A 328 2.09 33.89 -4.00
N GLY A 329 2.30 32.57 -3.89
CA GLY A 329 1.61 31.54 -4.66
C GLY A 329 2.24 31.25 -6.03
N SER A 330 3.39 31.84 -6.35
CA SER A 330 4.15 31.50 -7.54
C SER A 330 4.75 30.09 -7.43
N LEU A 331 5.06 29.52 -8.60
CA LEU A 331 5.62 28.17 -8.74
C LEU A 331 7.14 28.24 -8.98
N LYS A 332 7.91 27.57 -8.12
CA LYS A 332 9.34 27.29 -8.33
C LYS A 332 9.50 25.80 -8.63
N ILE A 333 10.14 25.48 -9.76
CA ILE A 333 10.45 24.10 -10.17
C ILE A 333 11.93 23.82 -9.92
N LEU A 334 12.23 22.64 -9.37
CA LEU A 334 13.59 22.12 -9.24
C LEU A 334 13.65 20.69 -9.78
N ASP A 335 14.54 20.43 -10.73
CA ASP A 335 14.83 19.09 -11.26
C ASP A 335 15.75 18.34 -10.28
N TRP A 336 15.19 17.54 -9.38
CA TRP A 336 15.95 16.81 -8.37
C TRP A 336 15.24 15.53 -7.91
N GLY A 337 15.82 14.37 -8.23
CA GLY A 337 15.26 13.06 -7.90
C GLY A 337 14.78 12.28 -9.13
N GLN A 338 14.15 11.12 -8.88
CA GLN A 338 13.65 10.21 -9.90
C GLN A 338 12.43 9.42 -9.40
N ALA A 339 11.80 8.63 -10.27
CA ALA A 339 10.70 7.75 -9.88
C ALA A 339 11.14 6.76 -8.77
N GLY A 340 10.30 6.63 -7.73
CA GLY A 340 10.56 5.78 -6.56
C GLY A 340 11.33 6.45 -5.42
N ASP A 341 11.80 7.69 -5.60
CA ASP A 341 12.32 8.52 -4.52
C ASP A 341 11.19 9.10 -3.66
N ILE A 342 11.46 9.34 -2.37
CA ILE A 342 10.55 9.97 -1.40
C ILE A 342 11.11 11.36 -1.04
N PRO A 343 10.32 12.45 -1.10
CA PRO A 343 10.82 13.79 -0.81
C PRO A 343 11.17 13.99 0.67
N VAL A 344 12.14 14.86 0.90
CA VAL A 344 12.52 15.40 2.22
C VAL A 344 13.01 16.84 2.05
N SER A 345 12.99 17.62 3.13
CA SER A 345 13.29 19.05 3.13
C SER A 345 13.94 19.48 4.45
N GLY A 346 14.64 20.60 4.43
CA GLY A 346 15.27 21.17 5.62
C GLY A 346 16.54 21.93 5.31
N ASN A 347 17.03 22.68 6.30
CA ASN A 347 18.18 23.56 6.16
C ASN A 347 19.51 22.83 6.47
N TRP A 348 20.08 22.12 5.48
CA TRP A 348 21.26 21.27 5.67
C TRP A 348 22.60 21.83 5.15
N ASP A 349 22.60 23.06 4.64
CA ASP A 349 23.77 23.94 4.57
C ASP A 349 23.84 24.92 5.76
N GLY A 350 22.73 25.14 6.46
CA GLY A 350 22.64 25.84 7.75
C GLY A 350 22.48 27.36 7.64
N ALA A 351 22.05 27.88 6.48
CA ALA A 351 21.71 29.28 6.29
C ALA A 351 20.71 29.46 5.13
N GLY A 352 19.80 30.43 5.25
CA GLY A 352 18.83 30.73 4.16
C GLY A 352 17.58 29.85 4.18
N PRO A 353 16.91 29.67 3.02
CA PRO A 353 15.74 28.81 2.86
C PRO A 353 15.97 27.35 3.24
N ASP A 354 14.88 26.61 3.48
CA ASP A 354 14.94 25.16 3.50
C ASP A 354 15.30 24.62 2.11
N ASN A 355 16.20 23.66 2.08
CA ASN A 355 16.61 22.98 0.86
C ASN A 355 15.64 21.79 0.55
N VAL A 356 15.77 21.19 -0.64
CA VAL A 356 15.01 19.99 -1.05
C VAL A 356 15.92 18.79 -1.32
N GLY A 357 15.48 17.59 -0.94
CA GLY A 357 16.25 16.37 -1.08
C GLY A 357 15.33 15.17 -1.23
N VAL A 358 15.92 14.00 -1.45
CA VAL A 358 15.15 12.76 -1.55
C VAL A 358 15.80 11.63 -0.76
N PHE A 359 14.98 10.79 -0.15
CA PHE A 359 15.39 9.45 0.28
C PHE A 359 15.13 8.46 -0.86
N ARG A 360 16.07 7.55 -1.09
CA ARG A 360 16.03 6.53 -2.14
C ARG A 360 15.93 5.14 -1.51
N PRO A 361 14.73 4.55 -1.41
CA PRO A 361 14.53 3.26 -0.73
C PRO A 361 15.30 2.09 -1.37
N SER A 362 15.63 2.18 -2.67
CA SER A 362 16.39 1.15 -3.38
C SER A 362 17.87 1.08 -3.00
N THR A 363 18.43 2.13 -2.41
CA THR A 363 19.82 2.17 -1.91
C THR A 363 19.94 2.48 -0.42
N GLY A 364 18.88 2.95 0.23
CA GLY A 364 18.92 3.39 1.64
C GLY A 364 19.59 4.76 1.83
N GLN A 365 19.66 5.58 0.78
CA GLN A 365 20.46 6.81 0.75
C GLN A 365 19.60 8.07 0.72
N PHE A 366 20.05 9.11 1.40
CA PHE A 366 19.58 10.48 1.23
C PHE A 366 20.42 11.19 0.18
N HIS A 367 19.77 11.85 -0.77
CA HIS A 367 20.36 12.68 -1.82
C HIS A 367 19.90 14.14 -1.62
N LEU A 368 20.69 14.88 -0.85
CA LEU A 368 20.39 16.24 -0.40
C LEU A 368 20.95 17.26 -1.40
N ARG A 369 20.13 18.22 -1.82
CA ARG A 369 20.53 19.35 -2.68
C ARG A 369 21.00 20.50 -1.81
N MET A 370 22.22 20.96 -1.96
CA MET A 370 22.68 22.23 -1.33
C MET A 370 22.09 23.43 -2.07
N ASP A 371 22.14 24.63 -1.48
CA ASP A 371 21.70 25.86 -2.14
C ASP A 371 22.39 26.09 -3.50
N ASP A 372 23.71 25.85 -3.59
CA ASP A 372 24.50 25.94 -4.82
C ASP A 372 24.14 24.87 -5.89
N GLY A 373 23.24 23.94 -5.56
CA GLY A 373 22.80 22.85 -6.42
C GLY A 373 23.69 21.61 -6.37
N SER A 374 24.74 21.58 -5.53
CA SER A 374 25.58 20.40 -5.34
C SER A 374 24.85 19.29 -4.59
N LEU A 375 25.29 18.04 -4.81
CA LEU A 375 24.73 16.83 -4.22
C LEU A 375 25.56 16.40 -3.00
N LYS A 376 24.90 16.22 -1.86
CA LYS A 376 25.42 15.48 -0.69
C LYS A 376 24.66 14.16 -0.56
N ILE A 377 25.40 13.05 -0.47
CA ILE A 377 24.84 11.72 -0.23
C ILE A 377 25.09 11.34 1.24
N LEU A 378 24.08 10.79 1.91
CA LEU A 378 24.22 10.19 3.24
C LEU A 378 23.62 8.77 3.23
N ASP A 379 24.42 7.78 3.63
CA ASP A 379 24.00 6.40 3.81
C ASP A 379 23.32 6.26 5.20
N TRP A 380 22.00 6.45 5.27
CA TRP A 380 21.26 6.50 6.54
C TRP A 380 19.86 5.88 6.47
N GLY A 381 19.76 4.65 5.97
CA GLY A 381 18.50 3.92 5.95
C GLY A 381 18.61 2.59 5.22
N GLN A 382 17.48 1.94 5.03
CA GLN A 382 17.35 0.70 4.25
C GLN A 382 15.99 0.67 3.53
N ALA A 383 15.80 -0.33 2.66
CA ALA A 383 14.54 -0.53 1.97
C ALA A 383 13.39 -0.74 2.98
N GLY A 384 12.30 0.02 2.80
CA GLY A 384 11.13 0.00 3.68
C GLY A 384 11.16 1.03 4.81
N ASP A 385 12.27 1.73 5.05
CA ASP A 385 12.30 2.89 5.93
C ASP A 385 11.62 4.11 5.27
N LEU A 386 11.04 5.01 6.07
CA LEU A 386 10.42 6.26 5.62
C LEU A 386 11.21 7.47 6.16
N PRO A 387 11.50 8.51 5.37
CA PRO A 387 12.33 9.63 5.80
C PRO A 387 11.60 10.61 6.72
N VAL A 388 12.35 11.27 7.59
CA VAL A 388 11.96 12.47 8.33
C VAL A 388 13.12 13.46 8.42
N SER A 389 12.79 14.72 8.70
CA SER A 389 13.75 15.79 8.96
C SER A 389 13.19 16.82 9.94
N ALA A 390 14.05 17.32 10.82
CA ALA A 390 13.85 18.44 11.74
C ALA A 390 15.20 18.74 12.44
N ASN A 391 15.26 19.70 13.36
CA ASN A 391 16.44 19.94 14.22
C ASN A 391 16.42 19.00 15.45
N PHE A 392 16.64 17.70 15.28
CA PHE A 392 16.37 16.68 16.31
C PHE A 392 17.24 16.78 17.58
N ASP A 393 18.43 17.40 17.53
CA ASP A 393 19.29 17.58 18.70
C ASP A 393 19.21 18.98 19.35
N GLY A 394 18.45 19.89 18.74
CA GLY A 394 18.32 21.27 19.22
C GLY A 394 19.61 22.09 19.07
N GLY A 395 20.52 21.65 18.20
CA GLY A 395 21.75 22.36 17.89
C GLY A 395 21.49 23.71 17.23
N ASN A 396 22.33 24.69 17.55
CA ASN A 396 22.53 25.87 16.69
C ASN A 396 23.63 25.58 15.65
N GLY A 397 23.67 24.33 15.16
CA GLY A 397 24.70 23.83 14.27
C GLY A 397 24.52 24.26 12.82
N THR A 398 25.49 23.84 12.01
CA THR A 398 25.40 23.84 10.54
C THR A 398 25.72 22.39 10.15
N PRO A 399 24.76 21.57 9.68
CA PRO A 399 23.37 21.90 9.32
C PRO A 399 22.47 22.30 10.51
N ALA A 400 21.35 22.95 10.24
CA ALA A 400 20.27 23.15 11.23
C ALA A 400 19.11 22.15 11.05
N GLY A 401 19.01 21.53 9.87
CA GLY A 401 18.11 20.42 9.57
C GLY A 401 18.84 19.08 9.59
N ASN A 402 18.48 18.23 10.54
CA ASN A 402 18.91 16.83 10.58
C ASN A 402 18.03 15.95 9.67
N ILE A 403 18.55 14.77 9.34
CA ILE A 403 17.76 13.68 8.73
C ILE A 403 17.52 12.58 9.76
N GLY A 404 16.46 11.82 9.55
CA GLY A 404 16.21 10.56 10.24
C GLY A 404 15.37 9.65 9.38
N ILE A 405 15.17 8.43 9.86
CA ILE A 405 14.14 7.55 9.32
C ILE A 405 13.18 7.12 10.40
N TRP A 406 11.97 6.75 10.01
CA TRP A 406 11.10 5.87 10.77
C TRP A 406 11.09 4.49 10.12
N ARG A 407 11.18 3.46 10.93
CA ARG A 407 11.20 2.05 10.50
C ARG A 407 9.84 1.41 10.77
N PRO A 408 9.01 1.17 9.74
CA PRO A 408 7.68 0.62 9.93
C PRO A 408 7.69 -0.74 10.62
N SER A 409 8.62 -1.63 10.26
CA SER A 409 8.70 -2.98 10.82
C SER A 409 9.02 -3.06 12.33
N THR A 410 9.44 -1.96 12.96
CA THR A 410 9.71 -1.89 14.41
C THR A 410 8.97 -0.75 15.12
N GLY A 411 8.37 0.20 14.40
CA GLY A 411 7.75 1.39 15.00
C GLY A 411 8.77 2.37 15.60
N GLN A 412 9.99 2.43 15.04
CA GLN A 412 11.12 3.16 15.63
C GLN A 412 11.61 4.30 14.74
N PHE A 413 11.86 5.45 15.35
CA PHE A 413 12.65 6.52 14.75
C PHE A 413 14.15 6.28 14.96
N HIS A 414 14.94 6.52 13.93
CA HIS A 414 16.41 6.48 13.94
C HIS A 414 16.93 7.83 13.42
N LEU A 415 17.16 8.76 14.34
CA LEU A 415 17.47 10.16 14.06
C LEU A 415 19.00 10.36 14.02
N ARG A 416 19.47 11.13 13.04
CA ARG A 416 20.89 11.44 12.86
C ARG A 416 21.20 12.84 13.37
N ASN A 417 21.80 12.93 14.55
CA ASN A 417 22.24 14.21 15.13
C ASN A 417 23.33 14.87 14.26
N ASP A 418 23.66 16.14 14.51
CA ASP A 418 24.63 16.93 13.75
C ASP A 418 26.00 16.23 13.66
N ASP A 419 26.50 15.77 14.80
CA ASP A 419 27.76 15.04 14.96
C ASP A 419 27.77 13.65 14.29
N GLY A 420 26.62 13.20 13.78
CA GLY A 420 26.41 11.90 13.17
C GLY A 420 26.11 10.77 14.14
N SER A 421 25.92 11.08 15.44
CA SER A 421 25.41 10.11 16.41
C SER A 421 23.95 9.75 16.14
N LEU A 422 23.53 8.59 16.67
CA LEU A 422 22.21 8.01 16.48
C LEU A 422 21.37 8.17 17.75
N THR A 423 20.20 8.79 17.61
CA THR A 423 19.12 8.74 18.61
C THR A 423 18.05 7.75 18.13
N VAL A 424 17.65 6.79 18.97
CA VAL A 424 16.55 5.86 18.67
C VAL A 424 15.37 6.15 19.60
N LEU A 425 14.16 6.26 19.03
CA LEU A 425 12.92 6.48 19.78
C LEU A 425 11.86 5.47 19.36
N ASP A 426 11.30 4.73 20.32
CA ASP A 426 10.11 3.89 20.10
C ASP A 426 8.86 4.79 20.08
N TRP A 427 8.30 5.05 18.89
CA TRP A 427 7.09 5.88 18.75
C TRP A 427 6.29 5.53 17.49
N GLY A 428 5.01 5.24 17.70
CA GLY A 428 4.10 4.71 16.69
C GLY A 428 3.87 3.20 16.83
N GLN A 429 2.96 2.67 16.02
CA GLN A 429 2.69 1.24 15.89
C GLN A 429 3.50 0.64 14.73
N PRO A 430 4.12 -0.54 14.90
CA PRO A 430 4.75 -1.26 13.80
C PRO A 430 3.76 -1.64 12.68
N ARG A 431 4.28 -1.89 11.48
CA ARG A 431 3.57 -2.39 10.29
C ARG A 431 3.99 -3.80 9.93
#